data_AF-A0A7X9J1T2-F1
#
_entry.id   AF-A0A7X9J1T2-F1
#
_cell.length_a   1.000
_cell.length_b   1.000
_cell.length_c   1.000
_cell.angle_alpha   90.00
_cell.angle_beta   90.00
_cell.angle_gamma   90.00
#
_symmetry.space_group_name_H-M   'P 1'
#
loop_
_entity.id
_entity.type
_entity.pdbx_description
1 polymer ?
#
loop_
_entity_poly.entity_id
_entity_poly.type
_entity_poly.pdbx_seq_one_letter_code
_entity_poly.pdbx_strand_id
1 'polypeptide(L)' 'APESSHAIRAAVEEAEAARETGEKKVILFNLSGHGLLDLPVYDRVLAGDVQDV' A
#
# COMPACT_ATOMS: atom_id res chain seq x y z
N ALA A 1 8.57 -1.52 -2.92
CA ALA A 1 9.06 -2.30 -1.78
C ALA A 1 7.83 -2.69 -0.97
N PRO A 2 7.77 -3.91 -0.41
CA PRO A 2 6.66 -4.38 0.44
C PRO A 2 6.34 -3.42 1.60
N GLU A 3 7.33 -2.66 2.06
CA GLU A 3 7.18 -1.62 3.07
C GLU A 3 6.33 -0.44 2.55
N SER A 4 6.56 0.00 1.30
CA SER A 4 5.77 1.08 0.67
C SER A 4 4.29 0.71 0.53
N SER A 5 3.93 -0.58 0.41
CA SER A 5 2.53 -0.99 0.29
C SER A 5 1.70 -0.64 1.52
N HIS A 6 2.31 -0.54 2.71
CA HIS A 6 1.62 -0.12 3.93
C HIS A 6 1.16 1.34 3.83
N ALA A 7 2.04 2.23 3.38
CA ALA A 7 1.70 3.64 3.18
C ALA A 7 0.67 3.82 2.05
N ILE A 8 0.77 3.03 0.98
CA ILE A 8 -0.21 3.02 -0.13
C ILE A 8 -1.57 2.59 0.39
N ARG A 9 -1.65 1.54 1.21
CA ARG A 9 -2.91 1.07 1.80
C ARG A 9 -3.58 2.16 2.63
N ALA A 10 -2.85 2.81 3.53
CA ALA A 10 -3.40 3.91 4.32
C ALA A 10 -3.88 5.08 3.44
N ALA A 11 -3.15 5.41 2.37
CA ALA A 11 -3.56 6.44 1.44
C ALA A 11 -4.84 6.08 0.67
N VAL A 12 -5.05 4.81 0.35
CA VAL A 12 -6.30 4.32 -0.26
C VAL A 12 -7.45 4.40 0.72
N GLU A 13 -7.27 3.95 1.96
CA GLU A 13 -8.30 4.01 3.01
C GLU A 13 -8.77 5.46 3.25
N GLU A 14 -7.85 6.43 3.31
CA GLU A 14 -8.18 7.86 3.41
C GLU A 14 -8.91 8.40 2.17
N ALA A 15 -8.56 7.90 0.97
CA ALA A 15 -9.25 8.29 -0.26
C ALA A 15 -10.69 7.76 -0.30
N GLU A 16 -10.93 6.55 0.22
CA GLU A 16 -12.29 6.00 0.34
C GLU A 16 -13.12 6.77 1.34
N ALA A 17 -12.55 7.10 2.51
CA ALA A 17 -13.21 7.95 3.50
C ALA A 17 -13.58 9.33 2.93
N ALA A 18 -12.68 9.96 2.15
CA ALA A 18 -12.95 11.23 1.47
C ALA A 18 -14.08 11.11 0.42
N ARG A 19 -14.15 9.97 -0.29
CA ARG A 19 -15.23 9.67 -1.24
C ARG A 19 -16.57 9.53 -0.53
N GLU A 20 -16.63 8.85 0.61
CA GLU A 20 -17.85 8.66 1.40
C GLU A 20 -18.40 9.98 1.95
N THR A 21 -17.52 10.88 2.37
CA THR A 21 -17.92 12.20 2.88
C THR A 21 -18.17 13.24 1.78
N GLY A 22 -17.78 12.94 0.53
CA GLY A 22 -17.83 13.88 -0.59
C GLY A 22 -16.80 15.01 -0.52
N GLU A 23 -15.79 14.87 0.34
CA GLU A 23 -14.73 15.86 0.54
C GLU A 23 -13.60 15.67 -0.48
N LYS A 24 -13.16 16.76 -1.12
CA LYS A 24 -11.96 16.74 -1.95
C LYS A 24 -10.72 16.90 -1.07
N LYS A 25 -10.04 15.79 -0.78
CA LYS A 25 -8.77 15.79 -0.03
C LYS A 25 -7.55 15.60 -0.94
N VAL A 26 -6.43 16.21 -0.56
CA VAL A 26 -5.11 15.92 -1.12
C VAL A 26 -4.39 15.01 -0.13
N ILE A 27 -4.00 13.82 -0.59
CA ILE A 27 -3.32 12.81 0.22
C ILE A 27 -1.88 12.71 -0.25
N LEU A 28 -0.95 13.16 0.60
CA LEU A 28 0.48 13.02 0.38
C LEU A 28 0.99 11.83 1.19
N PHE A 29 1.66 10.89 0.53
CA PHE A 29 2.34 9.78 1.20
C PHE A 29 3.75 9.62 0.64
N ASN A 30 4.62 8.97 1.42
CA ASN A 30 6.00 8.71 1.00
C ASN A 30 6.08 7.36 0.27
N LEU A 31 6.51 7.39 -0.99
CA LEU A 31 6.93 6.19 -1.72
C LEU A 31 8.41 5.92 -1.40
N SER A 32 8.67 5.19 -0.31
CA SER A 32 10.02 5.03 0.26
C SER A 32 10.97 4.23 -0.63
N GLY A 33 10.45 3.34 -1.48
CA GLY A 33 11.27 2.54 -2.38
C GLY A 33 10.49 1.74 -3.42
N HIS A 34 11.17 1.30 -4.48
CA HIS A 34 10.63 0.45 -5.53
C HIS A 34 10.68 -1.04 -5.16
N GLY A 35 9.86 -1.88 -5.79
CA GLY A 35 9.78 -3.32 -5.46
C GLY A 35 10.61 -4.26 -6.34
N LEU A 36 11.51 -3.74 -7.18
CA LEU A 36 12.16 -4.52 -8.25
C LEU A 36 12.96 -5.74 -7.74
N LEU A 37 13.57 -5.63 -6.55
CA LEU A 37 14.34 -6.72 -5.94
C LEU A 37 13.52 -7.57 -4.96
N ASP A 38 12.29 -7.16 -4.67
CA ASP A 38 11.41 -7.80 -3.69
C ASP A 38 10.38 -8.73 -4.36
N LEU A 39 10.48 -8.95 -5.69
CA LEU A 39 9.59 -9.82 -6.45
C LEU A 39 9.42 -11.22 -5.82
N PRO A 40 10.48 -11.91 -5.33
CA PRO A 40 10.32 -13.21 -4.67
C PRO A 40 9.57 -13.15 -3.33
N VAL A 41 9.48 -11.99 -2.69
CA VAL A 41 8.67 -11.78 -1.49
C VAL A 41 7.22 -11.60 -1.90
N TYR A 42 6.95 -10.79 -2.92
CA TYR A 42 5.60 -10.64 -3.47
C TYR A 42 5.01 -11.98 -3.90
N ASP A 43 5.77 -12.83 -4.59
CA ASP A 43 5.29 -14.15 -5.02
C ASP A 43 4.85 -15.02 -3.83
N ARG A 44 5.64 -15.06 -2.75
CA ARG A 44 5.33 -15.84 -1.55
C ARG A 44 4.14 -15.29 -0.77
N VAL A 45 4.02 -13.97 -0.69
CA VAL A 45 2.87 -13.32 -0.02
C VAL A 45 1.59 -13.58 -0.82
N LEU A 46 1.63 -13.47 -2.14
CA LEU A 46 0.48 -13.70 -3.01
C LEU A 46 0.08 -15.18 -3.08
N ALA A 47 1.03 -16.11 -2.91
CA ALA A 47 0.77 -17.54 -2.77
C ALA A 47 0.18 -17.91 -1.39
N GLY A 48 0.23 -17.01 -0.41
CA GLY A 48 -0.21 -17.25 0.96
C GLY A 48 0.82 -17.98 1.83
N ASP A 49 2.04 -18.19 1.33
CA ASP A 49 3.13 -18.88 2.04
C ASP A 49 3.75 -18.02 3.14
N VAL A 50 3.61 -16.70 3.03
CA VAL A 50 4.13 -15.70 3.98
C VAL A 50 3.01 -14.72 4.29
N GLN A 51 2.70 -14.54 5.57
CA GLN A 51 1.84 -13.45 6.03
C GLN A 51 2.68 -12.26 6.45
N ASP A 52 2.21 -11.09 6.05
CA ASP A 52 2.68 -9.81 6.60
C ASP A 52 2.25 -9.73 8.08
N VAL A 53 3.14 -9.28 8.96
CA VAL A 53 2.91 -9.22 10.43
C VAL A 53 2.60 -7.82 10.92
#